data_AF-A0A529GMP0-F1
#
_entry.id   AF-A0A529GMP0-F1
#
_cell.length_a   1.000
_cell.length_b   1.000
_cell.length_c   1.000
_cell.angle_alpha   90.00
_cell.angle_beta   90.00
_cell.angle_gamma   90.00
#
_symmetry.space_group_name_H-M   'P 1'
#
loop_
_entity.id
_entity.type
_entity.pdbx_description
1 polymer ?
#
loop_
_entity_poly.entity_id
_entity_poly.type
_entity_poly.pdbx_seq_one_letter_code
_entity_poly.pdbx_strand_id
1 'polypeptide(L)' 'MNAMSFTTLEGGKTTLDAAALDALSARIRGTVLREGDAAYDDMRSIWNS' A
#
# COMPACT_ATOMS: atom_id res chain seq x y z
N MET A 1 -6.85 4.75 7.23
CA MET A 1 -6.36 4.54 5.84
C MET A 1 -7.56 4.61 4.91
N ASN A 2 -7.40 4.90 3.62
CA ASN A 2 -8.51 4.82 2.65
C ASN A 2 -8.62 3.40 2.10
N ALA A 3 -9.80 3.00 1.61
CA ALA A 3 -9.94 1.74 0.88
C ALA A 3 -9.06 1.78 -0.39
N MET A 4 -8.39 0.67 -0.70
CA MET A 4 -7.41 0.59 -1.77
C MET A 4 -7.74 -0.54 -2.74
N SER A 5 -7.60 -0.28 -4.04
CA SER A 5 -7.79 -1.30 -5.08
C SER A 5 -6.45 -1.79 -5.58
N PHE A 6 -6.22 -3.09 -5.52
CA PHE A 6 -5.00 -3.75 -5.98
C PHE A 6 -5.30 -4.66 -7.17
N THR A 7 -4.33 -4.78 -8.08
CA THR A 7 -4.40 -5.74 -9.18
C THR A 7 -4.01 -7.12 -8.68
N THR A 8 -4.80 -8.14 -9.00
CA THR A 8 -4.51 -9.53 -8.68
C THR A 8 -3.62 -10.15 -9.75
N LEU A 9 -3.01 -11.30 -9.45
CA LEU A 9 -2.18 -12.03 -10.42
C LEU A 9 -2.96 -12.42 -11.69
N GLU A 10 -4.25 -12.71 -11.54
CA GLU A 10 -5.19 -13.02 -12.63
C GLU A 10 -5.60 -11.78 -13.46
N GLY A 11 -5.03 -10.60 -13.18
CA GLY A 11 -5.36 -9.34 -13.86
C GLY A 11 -6.66 -8.68 -13.42
N GLY A 12 -7.34 -9.25 -12.41
CA GLY A 12 -8.52 -8.65 -11.79
C GLY A 12 -8.16 -7.53 -10.81
N LYS A 13 -9.18 -6.85 -10.27
CA LYS A 13 -9.01 -5.92 -9.16
C LYS A 13 -9.64 -6.47 -7.89
N THR A 14 -8.94 -6.36 -6.77
CA THR A 14 -9.50 -6.62 -5.44
C THR A 14 -9.41 -5.34 -4.62
N THR A 15 -10.48 -5.02 -3.89
CA THR A 15 -10.54 -3.86 -3.02
C THR A 15 -10.34 -4.31 -1.59
N LEU A 16 -9.39 -3.69 -0.89
CA LEU A 16 -9.18 -3.86 0.53
C LEU A 16 -9.82 -2.69 1.29
N ASP A 17 -10.64 -3.03 2.27
CA ASP A 17 -11.31 -2.05 3.11
C ASP A 17 -10.33 -1.25 3.97
N ALA A 18 -10.67 0.02 4.20
CA ALA A 18 -9.93 0.92 5.07
C ALA A 18 -9.65 0.32 6.46
N ALA A 19 -10.65 -0.32 7.06
CA ALA A 19 -10.55 -0.91 8.40
C ALA A 19 -9.53 -2.07 8.45
N ALA A 20 -9.47 -2.89 7.40
CA ALA A 20 -8.50 -3.99 7.31
C ALA A 20 -7.06 -3.45 7.17
N LEU A 21 -6.89 -2.38 6.38
CA LEU A 21 -5.61 -1.71 6.21
C LEU A 21 -5.13 -1.05 7.51
N ASP A 22 -6.03 -0.38 8.24
CA ASP A 22 -5.70 0.22 9.53
C ASP A 22 -5.32 -0.83 10.58
N ALA A 23 -6.05 -1.96 10.63
CA ALA A 23 -5.72 -3.07 11.51
C ALA A 23 -4.35 -3.70 11.18
N LEU A 24 -4.00 -3.80 9.89
CA LEU A 24 -2.67 -4.23 9.47
C LEU A 24 -1.60 -3.24 9.90
N SER A 25 -1.80 -1.94 9.62
CA SER A 25 -0.84 -0.89 9.95
C SER A 25 -0.56 -0.82 11.46
N ALA A 26 -1.58 -1.05 12.30
CA ALA A 26 -1.43 -1.07 13.75
C ALA A 26 -0.56 -2.24 14.26
N ARG A 27 -0.43 -3.32 13.47
CA ARG A 27 0.34 -4.52 13.83
C ARG A 27 1.78 -4.50 13.30
N ILE A 28 2.06 -3.65 12.31
CA ILE A 28 3.40 -3.47 11.76
C ILE A 28 4.20 -2.57 12.71
N ARG A 29 5.37 -3.05 13.14
CA ARG A 29 6.28 -2.30 14.03
C ARG A 29 7.18 -1.30 13.30
N GLY A 30 7.22 -1.37 11.97
CA GLY A 30 7.94 -0.44 11.11
C GLY A 30 7.04 0.66 10.54
N THR A 31 7.62 1.50 9.68
CA THR A 31 6.87 2.57 9.01
C THR A 31 6.14 2.01 7.79
N VAL A 32 4.84 2.29 7.70
CA VAL A 32 4.03 2.01 6.52
C VAL A 32 3.90 3.30 5.71
N LEU A 33 4.51 3.34 4.53
CA LEU A 33 4.39 4.45 3.58
C LEU A 33 3.17 4.26 2.68
N ARG A 34 2.54 5.37 2.32
CA ARG A 34 1.29 5.43 1.55
C ARG A 34 1.46 6.30 0.31
N GLU A 35 0.60 6.05 -0.68
CA GLU A 35 0.43 6.96 -1.81
C GLU A 35 0.04 8.35 -1.27
N GLY A 36 0.92 9.33 -1.47
CA GLY A 36 0.81 10.70 -0.94
C GLY A 36 1.81 11.06 0.16
N ASP A 37 2.50 10.09 0.76
CA ASP A 37 3.63 10.40 1.65
C ASP A 37 4.81 10.92 0.83
N ALA A 38 5.47 11.99 1.29
CA ALA A 38 6.55 12.63 0.54
C ALA A 38 7.71 11.68 0.16
N ALA A 39 7.98 10.67 0.99
CA ALA A 39 9.03 9.69 0.75
C ALA A 39 8.59 8.51 -0.16
N TYR A 40 7.30 8.41 -0.51
CA TYR A 40 6.74 7.26 -1.19
C TYR A 40 7.30 7.07 -2.60
N ASP A 41 7.36 8.15 -3.39
CA ASP A 41 7.84 8.10 -4.77
C ASP A 41 9.33 7.74 -4.87
N ASP A 42 10.15 8.27 -3.96
CA ASP A 42 11.57 7.95 -3.91
C ASP A 42 11.79 6.49 -3.48
N MET A 43 11.04 5.99 -2.50
CA MET A 43 11.21 4.64 -1.97
C MET A 43 10.64 3.52 -2.84
N ARG A 44 9.66 3.81 -3.71
CA ARG A 44 9.11 2.79 -4.64
C ARG A 44 10.01 2.53 -5.86
N SER A 45 11.07 3.32 -6.03
CA SER A 45 12.02 3.15 -7.13
C SER A 45 12.79 1.84 -6.99
N ILE A 46 12.91 1.09 -8.09
CA ILE A 46 13.67 -0.15 -8.16
C ILE A 46 14.90 0.05 -9.05
N TRP A 47 15.95 -0.74 -8.80
CA TRP A 47 17.17 -0.74 -9.62
C TRP A 47 16.92 -1.43 -10.97
N ASN A 48 16.13 -0.76 -11.80
CA ASN A 48 15.88 -1.05 -13.21
C ASN A 48 15.24 0.20 -13.84
N SER A 49 15.81 1.37 -13.52
CA SER A 49 15.45 2.63 -14.17
C SER A 49 16.11 2.72 -15.53
#